data_AF-A0A7G9L4P0-F1
#
_entry.id   AF-A0A7G9L4P0-F1
#
_cell.length_a   1.000
_cell.length_b   1.000
_cell.length_c   1.000
_cell.angle_alpha   90.00
_cell.angle_beta   90.00
_cell.angle_gamma   90.00
#
_symmetry.space_group_name_H-M   'P 1'
#
loop_
_entity.id
_entity.type
_entity.pdbx_description
1 polymer ?
#
loop_
_entity_poly.entity_id
_entity_poly.type
_entity_poly.pdbx_seq_one_letter_code
_entity_poly.pdbx_strand_id
1 'polypeptide(L)' 'MLKNVGPEDRIMRIVIGIGLAVLIFVGAVQGTAAIIVGLLAAVLIATGLLARCPAYKLANIDTSVQEQSYSTTDDRSGL' A
#
# COMPACT_ATOMS: atom_id res chain seq x y z
N MET A 1 -6.49 -5.85 -18.02
CA MET A 1 -7.55 -5.69 -17.00
C MET A 1 -6.88 -5.60 -15.63
N LEU A 2 -7.10 -4.47 -14.96
CA LEU A 2 -6.65 -4.12 -13.60
C LEU A 2 -6.53 -5.32 -12.68
N LYS A 3 -5.34 -5.56 -12.13
CA LYS A 3 -5.23 -6.38 -10.93
C LYS A 3 -4.47 -5.66 -9.83
N ASN A 4 -5.05 -4.53 -9.43
CA ASN A 4 -4.74 -3.69 -8.26
C ASN A 4 -4.81 -4.47 -6.95
N VAL A 5 -3.79 -5.27 -6.60
CA VAL A 5 -3.43 -5.33 -5.17
C VAL A 5 -2.56 -4.10 -4.94
N GLY A 6 -3.29 -3.02 -4.70
CA GLY A 6 -2.81 -1.68 -4.89
C GLY A 6 -1.93 -1.18 -3.75
N PRO A 7 -1.32 0.00 -3.94
CA PRO A 7 -0.64 0.78 -2.89
C PRO A 7 -1.49 1.06 -1.63
N GLU A 8 -2.74 0.60 -1.56
CA GLU A 8 -3.62 0.62 -0.39
C GLU A 8 -2.99 0.00 0.86
N ASP A 9 -2.33 -1.16 0.78
CA ASP A 9 -1.69 -1.78 1.98
C ASP A 9 -0.54 -0.92 2.51
N ARG A 10 0.19 -0.22 1.62
CA ARG A 10 1.24 0.74 1.99
C ARG A 10 0.65 1.98 2.64
N ILE A 11 -0.39 2.54 2.06
CA ILE A 11 -1.06 3.73 2.59
C ILE A 11 -1.65 3.42 3.96
N MET A 12 -2.30 2.26 4.11
CA MET A 12 -2.88 1.82 5.37
C MET A 12 -1.82 1.67 6.47
N ARG A 13 -0.66 1.06 6.18
CA ARG A 13 0.45 0.94 7.15
C ARG A 13 1.04 2.29 7.56
N ILE A 14 1.21 3.20 6.60
CA ILE A 14 1.73 4.55 6.89
C ILE A 14 0.71 5.35 7.70
N VAL A 15 -0.58 5.30 7.34
CA VAL A 15 -1.67 6.00 8.04
C VAL A 15 -1.81 5.49 9.48
N ILE A 16 -1.77 4.17 9.70
CA ILE A 16 -1.81 3.60 11.05
C ILE A 16 -0.58 4.01 11.86
N GLY A 17 0.62 3.93 11.26
CA GLY A 17 1.85 4.33 11.92
C GLY A 17 1.84 5.81 12.34
N ILE A 18 1.37 6.70 11.46
CA ILE A 18 1.21 8.12 11.78
C ILE A 18 0.15 8.32 12.87
N GLY A 19 -0.99 7.63 12.79
CA GLY A 19 -2.04 7.70 13.81
C GLY A 19 -1.54 7.32 15.21
N LEU A 20 -0.75 6.24 15.30
CA LEU A 20 -0.11 5.83 16.56
C LEU A 20 0.91 6.86 17.07
N ALA A 21 1.69 7.47 16.17
CA ALA A 21 2.62 8.54 16.55
C ALA A 21 1.90 9.79 17.08
N VAL A 22 0.78 10.18 16.46
CA VAL A 22 -0.06 11.29 16.94
C VAL A 22 -0.66 10.97 18.31
N LEU A 23 -1.12 9.73 18.53
CA LEU A 23 -1.68 9.29 19.82
C LEU A 23 -0.67 9.42 20.97
N ILE A 24 0.61 9.15 20.70
CA ILE A 24 1.71 9.37 21.65
C ILE A 24 1.96 10.88 21.84
N PHE A 25 1.98 11.65 20.74
CA PHE A 25 2.25 13.09 20.77
C PHE A 25 1.22 13.88 21.58
N VAL A 26 -0.07 13.55 21.47
CA VAL A 26 -1.13 14.18 22.28
C VAL A 26 -1.16 13.68 23.72
N GLY A 27 -0.25 12.78 24.09
CA GLY A 27 -0.12 12.26 25.45
C GLY A 27 -1.21 11.28 25.87
N ALA A 28 -1.97 10.71 24.91
CA ALA A 28 -3.01 9.71 25.20
C ALA A 28 -2.42 8.34 25.60
N VAL A 29 -1.16 8.07 25.21
CA VAL A 29 -0.39 6.90 25.66
C VAL A 29 0.90 7.39 26.33
N GLN A 30 1.14 6.97 27.58
CA GLN A 30 2.26 7.43 28.41
C GLN A 30 3.04 6.27 29.05
N GLY A 31 4.22 6.59 29.58
CA GLY A 31 5.09 5.65 30.27
C GLY A 31 5.61 4.53 29.35
N THR A 32 5.77 3.33 29.89
CA THR A 32 6.31 2.17 29.15
C THR A 32 5.47 1.80 27.92
N ALA A 33 4.16 2.04 27.96
CA ALA A 33 3.27 1.79 26.83
C ALA A 33 3.60 2.69 25.62
N ALA A 34 4.00 3.94 25.84
CA ALA A 34 4.37 4.86 24.76
C ALA A 34 5.62 4.39 24.01
N ILE A 35 6.57 3.78 24.72
CA ILE A 35 7.80 3.24 24.14
C ILE A 35 7.47 2.06 23.22
N ILE A 36 6.62 1.14 23.68
CA ILE A 36 6.21 -0.05 22.90
C ILE A 36 5.41 0.36 21.66
N VAL A 37 4.41 1.25 21.84
CA VAL A 37 3.59 1.74 20.73
C VAL A 37 4.43 2.55 19.75
N GLY A 38 5.41 3.32 20.24
CA GLY A 38 6.33 4.10 19.41
C GLY A 38 7.23 3.21 18.54
N LEU A 39 7.76 2.13 19.11
CA LEU A 39 8.52 1.12 18.35
C LEU A 39 7.65 0.46 17.27
N LEU A 40 6.42 0.08 17.61
CA LEU A 40 5.45 -0.46 16.65
C LEU A 40 5.14 0.52 15.51
N ALA A 41 4.89 1.78 15.84
CA ALA A 41 4.65 2.84 14.86
C ALA A 41 5.86 3.04 13.93
N ALA A 42 7.06 3.09 14.49
CA ALA A 42 8.30 3.22 13.73
C ALA A 42 8.52 2.04 12.77
N VAL A 43 8.27 0.80 13.22
CA VAL A 43 8.36 -0.41 12.37
C VAL A 43 7.32 -0.40 11.26
N LEU A 44 6.07 -0.02 11.54
CA LEU A 44 5.01 0.06 10.52
C LEU A 44 5.33 1.10 9.43
N ILE A 45 5.83 2.27 9.84
CA ILE A 45 6.26 3.32 8.90
C ILE A 45 7.49 2.85 8.12
N ALA A 46 8.52 2.33 8.79
CA ALA A 46 9.74 1.86 8.15
C ALA A 46 9.48 0.72 7.16
N THR A 47 8.60 -0.23 7.51
CA THR A 47 8.20 -1.31 6.60
C THR A 47 7.37 -0.80 5.42
N GLY A 48 6.50 0.19 5.61
CA GLY A 48 5.77 0.86 4.52
C GLY A 48 6.65 1.74 3.61
N LEU A 49 7.80 2.22 4.10
CA LEU A 49 8.73 3.08 3.36
C LEU A 49 9.86 2.29 2.68
N LEU A 50 10.48 1.34 3.37
CA LEU A 50 11.61 0.55 2.87
C LEU A 50 11.17 -0.59 1.93
N ALA A 51 9.93 -1.08 2.07
CA ALA A 51 9.37 -2.03 1.12
C ALA A 51 8.78 -1.32 -0.10
N ARG A 52 9.63 -1.07 -1.11
CA ARG A 52 9.22 -1.36 -2.49
C ARG A 52 8.91 -2.86 -2.57
N CYS A 53 7.72 -3.25 -2.10
CA CYS A 53 6.98 -4.45 -2.47
C CYS A 53 7.84 -5.62 -3.02
N PRO A 54 8.64 -6.34 -2.19
CA PRO A 54 9.31 -7.55 -2.65
C PRO A 54 8.28 -8.64 -3.01
N ALA A 55 7.12 -8.66 -2.33
CA ALA A 55 6.01 -9.54 -2.68
C ALA A 55 5.53 -9.34 -4.13
N TYR A 56 5.54 -8.11 -4.65
CA TYR A 56 5.10 -7.80 -6.01
C TYR A 56 6.16 -8.05 -7.08
N LYS A 57 7.42 -7.72 -6.77
CA LYS A 57 8.56 -8.04 -7.65
C LYS A 57 8.82 -9.55 -7.74
N LEU A 58 8.56 -10.31 -6.67
CA LEU A 58 8.62 -11.78 -6.70
C LEU A 58 7.34 -12.42 -7.26
N ALA A 59 6.17 -11.78 -7.12
CA ALA A 59 4.93 -12.30 -7.66
C ALA A 59 4.74 -12.06 -9.16
N ASN A 60 5.47 -11.14 -9.81
CA ASN A 60 5.28 -10.84 -11.25
C ASN A 60 3.80 -10.57 -11.60
N ILE A 61 3.04 -10.06 -10.63
CA ILE A 61 1.66 -9.65 -10.82
C ILE A 61 1.75 -8.17 -11.14
N ASP A 62 1.38 -7.81 -12.36
CA ASP A 62 1.31 -6.42 -12.78
C ASP A 62 -0.10 -5.91 -12.43
N THR A 63 -0.18 -4.89 -11.60
CA THR A 63 -1.46 -4.35 -11.14
C THR A 63 -1.98 -3.19 -11.94
N SER A 64 -1.25 -2.83 -12.99
CA SER A 64 -1.62 -1.76 -13.89
C SER A 64 -3.10 -1.88 -14.26
N VAL A 65 -3.80 -0.80 -13.94
CA VAL A 65 -5.05 -0.44 -14.58
C VAL A 65 -4.74 -0.20 -16.05
N GLN A 66 -4.57 -1.26 -16.83
CA GLN A 66 -4.68 -1.13 -18.28
C GLN A 66 -6.16 -1.02 -18.59
N GLU A 67 -6.61 0.23 -18.77
CA GLU A 67 -7.65 0.59 -19.72
C GLU A 67 -7.37 -0.24 -20.98
N GLN A 68 -8.18 -1.27 -21.22
CA GLN A 68 -8.12 -1.96 -22.51
C GLN A 68 -8.62 -0.94 -23.52
N SER A 69 -7.72 -0.41 -24.35
CA SER A 69 -8.13 0.26 -25.57
C SER A 69 -8.97 -0.75 -26.36
N TYR A 70 -10.28 -0.51 -26.42
CA TYR A 70 -11.19 -1.27 -27.27
C TYR A 70 -10.74 -1.05 -28.71
N SER A 71 -10.03 -2.03 -29.26
CA SER A 71 -9.64 -2.03 -30.67
C SER A 71 -10.89 -2.21 -31.51
N THR A 72 -11.39 -1.13 -32.10
CA THR A 72 -12.29 -1.17 -33.26
C THR A 72 -11.49 -1.69 -34.45
N THR A 73 -11.25 -2.99 -34.45
CA THR A 73 -10.93 -3.78 -35.64
C THR A 73 -11.72 -5.08 -35.52
N ASP A 74 -13.04 -4.94 -35.35
CA ASP A 74 -13.95 -5.95 -35.90
C ASP A 74 -14.00 -5.65 -37.40
N ASP A 75 -12.95 -6.15 -38.06
CA ASP A 75 -12.78 -6.04 -39.48
C ASP A 75 -13.84 -6.93 -40.12
N ARG A 76 -14.72 -6.26 -40.87
CA ARG A 76 -15.63 -6.86 -41.84
C ARG A 76 -14.88 -7.94 -42.64
N SER A 77 -15.09 -9.20 -42.28
CA SER A 77 -14.74 -10.36 -43.11
C SER A 77 -15.99 -11.21 -43.32
N GLY A 78 -16.93 -10.59 -44.04
CA GLY A 78 -18.13 -11.19 -44.60
C GLY A 78 -18.20 -10.93 -46.12
N LEU A 79 -17.06 -11.09 -46.81
CA LEU A 79 -16.95 -11.12 -48.27
C LEU A 79 -16.04 -12.27 -48.69
#